data_AF-A0A7S1H999-F1
#
_entry.id   AF-A0A7S1H999-F1
#
_cell.length_a   1.000
_cell.length_b   1.000
_cell.length_c   1.000
_cell.angle_alpha   90.00
_cell.angle_beta   90.00
_cell.angle_gamma   90.00
#
_symmetry.space_group_name_H-M   'P 1'
#
loop_
_entity.id
_entity.type
_entity.pdbx_description
1 polymer ?
#
loop_
_entity_poly.entity_id
_entity_poly.type
_entity_poly.pdbx_seq_one_letter_code
_entity_poly.pdbx_strand_id
1 'polypeptide(L)'
;GAGRGGWSLLSGWTKAGGARALKAADEAAAKARESPPNRYKGVTRSSSFTSQMGAVSLEQPAKQKEVFGKGPFPTHQGYVTENARLYWCEERLGTFEGVPEELDAVTDYDKPLYHWQLFSVLGEARILALVKQFYEYVYSDPNTWFRKAFTESTSKEMAIFSQSTFWIDAFGGGMKYPGGYHRSRNKHGFIKEHMTTKAAVRWIELMRLTLDNADLGPDPRVRGVLEDFVEVHMLKYAKSFGFDPSCLCVTGHGPGNPYDPGSFQQGGDGNIPKDIH
;
A
#
# COMPACT_ATOMS: atom_id res chain seq x y z
N GLY A 1 17.30 12.58 52.16
CA GLY A 1 16.16 11.87 51.58
C GLY A 1 16.12 12.10 50.09
N ALA A 2 16.71 11.19 49.33
CA ALA A 2 16.58 11.09 47.87
C ALA A 2 16.61 9.59 47.58
N GLY A 3 15.66 9.09 46.80
CA GLY A 3 15.57 7.65 46.58
C GLY A 3 14.68 7.26 45.40
N ARG A 4 15.29 6.39 44.58
CA ARG A 4 14.74 5.49 43.54
C ARG A 4 14.63 6.13 42.14
N GLY A 5 15.30 5.66 41.07
CA GLY A 5 16.15 4.49 40.84
C GLY A 5 15.56 3.52 39.81
N GLY A 6 16.14 3.48 38.59
CA GLY A 6 16.15 2.41 37.54
C GLY A 6 14.80 2.00 36.92
N TRP A 7 14.61 1.76 35.62
CA TRP A 7 15.44 1.19 34.53
C TRP A 7 14.90 1.77 33.19
N SER A 8 15.64 2.37 32.25
CA SER A 8 16.67 1.84 31.32
C SER A 8 16.31 0.51 30.66
N LEU A 9 15.74 0.59 29.44
CA LEU A 9 15.95 -0.31 28.30
C LEU A 9 15.19 0.26 27.09
N LEU A 10 15.90 1.04 26.26
CA LEU A 10 15.64 1.28 24.81
C LEU A 10 16.58 2.36 24.21
N SER A 11 17.64 2.77 24.91
CA SER A 11 18.79 3.44 24.30
C SER A 11 19.76 2.40 23.71
N GLY A 12 19.39 1.81 22.57
CA GLY A 12 20.14 0.67 22.04
C GLY A 12 20.07 0.42 20.54
N TRP A 13 19.60 1.37 19.72
CA TRP A 13 19.78 1.32 18.27
C TRP A 13 20.89 2.29 17.88
N THR A 14 22.14 1.86 18.06
CA THR A 14 23.28 2.64 17.56
C THR A 14 23.32 2.59 16.03
N LYS A 15 23.72 3.70 15.41
CA LYS A 15 23.91 3.90 13.96
C LYS A 15 24.64 2.74 13.23
N ALA A 16 25.37 1.89 13.94
CA ALA A 16 26.10 0.75 13.39
C ALA A 16 25.24 -0.49 13.10
N GLY A 17 24.13 -0.70 13.83
CA GLY A 17 23.25 -1.87 13.66
C GLY A 17 22.38 -1.78 12.39
N GLY A 18 21.75 -0.61 12.18
CA GLY A 18 21.03 -0.32 10.95
C GLY A 18 21.95 -0.30 9.72
N ALA A 19 23.17 0.22 9.84
CA ALA A 19 24.14 0.21 8.74
C ALA A 19 24.59 -1.20 8.32
N ARG A 20 24.67 -2.18 9.25
CA ARG A 20 24.97 -3.57 8.92
C ARG A 20 23.82 -4.28 8.22
N ALA A 21 22.58 -4.03 8.64
CA ALA A 21 21.39 -4.57 7.97
C ALA A 21 21.21 -3.98 6.55
N LEU A 22 21.48 -2.68 6.38
CA LEU A 22 21.50 -2.02 5.08
C LEU A 22 22.61 -2.58 4.15
N LYS A 23 23.81 -2.79 4.68
CA LYS A 23 24.92 -3.35 3.89
C LYS A 23 24.65 -4.79 3.45
N ALA A 24 24.01 -5.60 4.29
CA ALA A 24 23.62 -6.96 3.95
C ALA A 24 22.55 -7.00 2.83
N ALA A 25 21.62 -6.04 2.84
CA ALA A 25 20.62 -5.89 1.78
C ALA A 25 21.24 -5.43 0.45
N ASP A 26 22.20 -4.50 0.49
CA ASP A 26 22.94 -4.05 -0.70
C ASP A 26 23.80 -5.16 -1.31
N GLU A 27 24.46 -5.98 -0.49
CA GLU A 27 25.25 -7.13 -0.95
C GLU A 27 24.38 -8.24 -1.55
N ALA A 28 23.17 -8.46 -1.02
CA ALA A 28 22.21 -9.40 -1.59
C ALA A 28 21.67 -8.91 -2.95
N ALA A 29 21.40 -7.60 -3.08
CA ALA A 29 20.95 -6.99 -4.34
C ALA A 29 22.04 -6.96 -5.41
N ALA A 30 23.31 -6.84 -5.04
CA ALA A 30 24.44 -6.93 -5.96
C ALA A 30 24.64 -8.37 -6.48
N LYS A 31 24.53 -9.39 -5.63
CA LYS A 31 24.65 -10.81 -6.02
C LYS A 31 23.54 -11.27 -6.99
N ALA A 32 22.34 -10.70 -6.88
CA ALA A 32 21.24 -11.01 -7.80
C ALA A 32 21.46 -10.48 -9.24
N ARG A 33 22.47 -9.62 -9.47
CA ARG A 33 22.78 -9.04 -10.80
C ARG A 33 23.75 -9.89 -11.64
N GLU A 34 24.38 -10.92 -11.07
CA GLU A 34 25.47 -11.68 -11.72
C GLU A 34 25.05 -13.01 -12.38
N SER A 35 23.78 -13.22 -12.73
CA SER A 35 23.37 -14.45 -13.43
C SER A 35 22.30 -14.22 -14.49
N PRO A 36 22.58 -14.46 -15.79
CA PRO A 36 21.56 -14.55 -16.81
C PRO A 36 21.28 -16.01 -17.18
N PRO A 37 20.01 -16.42 -17.34
CA PRO A 37 19.68 -17.51 -18.24
C PRO A 37 19.17 -16.94 -19.57
N ASN A 38 20.03 -17.04 -20.57
CA ASN A 38 19.68 -16.97 -21.98
C ASN A 38 19.19 -18.35 -22.43
N ARG A 39 17.91 -18.51 -22.81
CA ARG A 39 17.45 -19.52 -23.79
C ARG A 39 15.96 -19.36 -24.11
N TYR A 40 15.66 -18.77 -25.25
CA TYR A 40 14.46 -19.12 -26.02
C TYR A 40 14.77 -18.94 -27.51
N LYS A 41 14.90 -20.08 -28.23
CA LYS A 41 14.76 -20.16 -29.68
C LYS A 41 14.13 -21.50 -30.03
N GLY A 42 13.06 -21.45 -30.83
CA GLY A 42 12.54 -22.59 -31.58
C GLY A 42 11.12 -22.99 -31.26
N VAL A 43 10.13 -22.27 -31.82
CA VAL A 43 8.78 -22.82 -32.05
C VAL A 43 8.62 -22.94 -33.57
N THR A 44 8.53 -24.17 -34.06
CA THR A 44 8.08 -24.49 -35.41
C THR A 44 6.60 -24.84 -35.38
N ARG A 45 5.87 -24.32 -36.38
CA ARG A 45 4.47 -24.64 -36.70
C ARG A 45 4.33 -26.13 -37.04
N SER A 46 3.24 -26.74 -36.57
CA SER A 46 2.49 -27.71 -37.37
C SER A 46 1.02 -27.72 -36.97
N SER A 47 0.19 -27.74 -38.01
CA SER A 47 -1.26 -27.83 -38.04
C SER A 47 -1.78 -29.18 -37.60
N SER A 48 -3.00 -29.23 -37.03
CA SER A 48 -4.08 -30.14 -37.45
C SER A 48 -5.39 -29.73 -36.80
N PHE A 49 -6.39 -29.50 -37.64
CA PHE A 49 -7.76 -29.15 -37.31
C PHE A 49 -8.59 -30.40 -37.55
N THR A 50 -9.18 -30.98 -36.49
CA THR A 50 -10.20 -32.03 -36.65
C THR A 50 -11.30 -31.80 -35.62
N SER A 51 -12.49 -31.59 -36.17
CA SER A 51 -13.77 -31.39 -35.49
C SER A 51 -14.31 -32.71 -34.93
N GLN A 52 -14.77 -32.71 -33.68
CA GLN A 52 -15.73 -33.69 -33.22
C GLN A 52 -16.63 -33.08 -32.14
N MET A 53 -17.87 -32.79 -32.53
CA MET A 53 -18.95 -32.44 -31.61
C MET A 53 -19.43 -33.70 -30.89
N GLY A 54 -19.29 -33.70 -29.56
CA GLY A 54 -19.90 -34.66 -28.65
C GLY A 54 -20.85 -33.93 -27.70
N ALA A 55 -22.06 -34.50 -27.53
CA ALA A 55 -23.19 -33.92 -26.84
C ALA A 55 -22.88 -33.53 -25.37
N VAL A 56 -23.31 -32.33 -24.96
CA VAL A 56 -23.27 -31.87 -23.56
C VAL A 56 -24.61 -32.17 -22.91
N SER A 57 -24.60 -33.13 -21.98
CA SER A 57 -25.72 -33.40 -21.08
C SER A 57 -25.80 -32.28 -20.04
N LEU A 58 -26.97 -31.66 -19.88
CA LEU A 58 -27.24 -30.63 -18.88
C LEU A 58 -27.47 -31.29 -17.52
N GLU A 59 -26.40 -31.60 -16.80
CA GLU A 59 -26.46 -31.79 -15.35
C GLU A 59 -26.21 -30.44 -14.66
N GLN A 60 -27.18 -30.00 -13.86
CA GLN A 60 -27.03 -28.82 -13.01
C GLN A 60 -25.98 -29.13 -11.92
N PRO A 61 -24.87 -28.37 -11.81
CA PRO A 61 -23.91 -28.64 -10.76
C PRO A 61 -24.48 -28.22 -9.41
N ALA A 62 -24.39 -29.16 -8.47
CA ALA A 62 -24.63 -28.97 -7.06
C ALA A 62 -23.89 -27.73 -6.52
N LYS A 63 -24.52 -27.03 -5.56
CA LYS A 63 -23.93 -25.91 -4.80
C LYS A 63 -22.50 -26.24 -4.38
N GLN A 64 -21.53 -25.69 -5.09
CA GLN A 64 -20.12 -25.74 -4.69
C GLN A 64 -19.99 -24.91 -3.41
N LYS A 65 -19.47 -25.53 -2.34
CA LYS A 65 -18.90 -24.79 -1.21
C LYS A 65 -17.85 -23.83 -1.78
N GLU A 66 -18.05 -22.53 -1.61
CA GLU A 66 -17.06 -21.53 -2.02
C GLU A 66 -15.74 -21.81 -1.30
N VAL A 67 -14.74 -22.20 -2.08
CA VAL A 67 -13.36 -22.27 -1.61
C VAL A 67 -12.88 -20.83 -1.56
N PHE A 68 -12.71 -20.28 -0.35
CA PHE A 68 -12.12 -18.95 -0.15
C PHE A 68 -10.75 -18.90 -0.84
N GLY A 69 -10.70 -18.28 -2.02
CA GLY A 69 -9.53 -18.20 -2.87
C GLY A 69 -8.65 -17.00 -2.54
N LYS A 70 -7.38 -17.10 -2.91
CA LYS A 70 -6.45 -15.95 -3.02
C LYS A 70 -6.99 -14.97 -4.05
N GLY A 71 -6.63 -13.68 -3.93
CA GLY A 71 -7.02 -12.65 -4.90
C GLY A 71 -6.61 -13.01 -6.34
N PRO A 72 -7.30 -12.46 -7.37
CA PRO A 72 -7.09 -12.85 -8.77
C PRO A 72 -5.71 -12.50 -9.34
N PHE A 73 -4.92 -11.66 -8.66
CA PHE A 73 -3.62 -11.20 -9.16
C PHE A 73 -2.46 -11.77 -8.33
N PRO A 74 -1.42 -12.34 -8.97
CA PRO A 74 -0.28 -12.92 -8.26
C PRO A 74 0.56 -11.85 -7.57
N THR A 75 0.82 -12.04 -6.27
CA THR A 75 1.54 -11.06 -5.45
C THR A 75 3.01 -11.39 -5.25
N HIS A 76 3.83 -10.35 -5.08
CA HIS A 76 5.24 -10.46 -4.75
C HIS A 76 5.68 -9.34 -3.82
N GLN A 77 6.64 -9.64 -2.94
CA GLN A 77 7.29 -8.64 -2.12
C GLN A 77 8.02 -7.62 -3.00
N GLY A 78 7.75 -6.33 -2.77
CA GLY A 78 8.42 -5.22 -3.42
C GLY A 78 9.53 -4.60 -2.56
N TYR A 79 10.16 -3.54 -3.07
CA TYR A 79 11.20 -2.80 -2.35
C TYR A 79 10.66 -1.96 -1.19
N VAL A 80 9.39 -1.55 -1.26
CA VAL A 80 8.77 -0.65 -0.28
C VAL A 80 7.61 -1.28 0.48
N THR A 81 7.13 -2.46 0.08
CA THR A 81 6.00 -3.16 0.72
C THR A 81 6.18 -3.25 2.24
N GLU A 82 7.30 -3.80 2.71
CA GLU A 82 7.53 -3.98 4.15
C GLU A 82 7.66 -2.65 4.88
N ASN A 83 8.39 -1.69 4.31
CA ASN A 83 8.55 -0.37 4.94
C ASN A 83 7.22 0.39 5.03
N ALA A 84 6.36 0.24 4.02
CA ALA A 84 5.02 0.84 4.02
C ALA A 84 4.11 0.17 5.07
N ARG A 85 4.15 -1.17 5.16
CA ARG A 85 3.47 -1.95 6.21
C ARG A 85 3.91 -1.52 7.60
N LEU A 86 5.21 -1.53 7.88
CA LEU A 86 5.75 -1.18 9.20
C LEU A 86 5.38 0.25 9.59
N TYR A 87 5.50 1.20 8.66
CA TYR A 87 5.11 2.59 8.93
C TYR A 87 3.62 2.70 9.26
N TRP A 88 2.77 1.95 8.54
CA TRP A 88 1.35 1.91 8.80
C TRP A 88 1.02 1.32 10.18
N CYS A 89 1.65 0.19 10.56
CA CYS A 89 1.46 -0.42 11.87
C CYS A 89 1.89 0.51 13.01
N GLU A 90 3.02 1.21 12.84
CA GLU A 90 3.48 2.20 13.80
C GLU A 90 2.47 3.34 13.98
N GLU A 91 1.93 3.87 12.87
CA GLU A 91 1.00 5.01 12.91
C GLU A 91 -0.40 4.63 13.44
N ARG A 92 -0.91 3.45 13.08
CA ARG A 92 -2.31 3.06 13.39
C ARG A 92 -2.44 2.20 14.63
N LEU A 93 -1.47 1.32 14.89
CA LEU A 93 -1.59 0.29 15.93
C LEU A 93 -0.56 0.48 17.07
N GLY A 94 0.56 1.15 16.81
CA GLY A 94 1.68 1.24 17.75
C GLY A 94 2.35 -0.11 18.05
N THR A 95 1.99 -1.17 17.31
CA THR A 95 2.52 -2.53 17.42
C THR A 95 2.47 -3.25 16.08
N PHE A 96 3.28 -4.29 15.93
CA PHE A 96 3.29 -5.20 14.78
C PHE A 96 2.69 -6.58 15.11
N GLU A 97 2.40 -6.83 16.39
CA GLU A 97 1.94 -8.13 16.86
C GLU A 97 0.52 -8.43 16.35
N GLY A 98 0.32 -9.63 15.82
CA GLY A 98 -0.98 -10.07 15.28
C GLY A 98 -1.37 -9.41 13.95
N VAL A 99 -0.51 -8.61 13.32
CA VAL A 99 -0.77 -8.01 12.01
C VAL A 99 -0.38 -9.00 10.91
N PRO A 100 -1.29 -9.35 9.99
CA PRO A 100 -1.01 -10.23 8.85
C PRO A 100 0.18 -9.74 8.00
N GLU A 101 0.97 -10.68 7.49
CA GLU A 101 2.09 -10.41 6.55
C GLU A 101 1.79 -10.89 5.13
N GLU A 102 0.68 -11.61 4.97
CA GLU A 102 0.23 -12.16 3.70
C GLU A 102 -0.15 -11.05 2.73
N LEU A 103 0.33 -11.16 1.48
CA LEU A 103 0.03 -10.23 0.40
C LEU A 103 -1.29 -10.59 -0.33
N ASP A 104 -1.75 -11.82 -0.22
CA ASP A 104 -3.02 -12.23 -0.81
C ASP A 104 -4.18 -11.79 0.11
N ALA A 105 -5.10 -10.99 -0.41
CA ALA A 105 -6.32 -10.64 0.29
C ALA A 105 -7.20 -11.88 0.50
N VAL A 106 -7.85 -11.94 1.67
CA VAL A 106 -8.89 -12.94 1.92
C VAL A 106 -10.18 -12.48 1.26
N THR A 107 -10.87 -13.41 0.59
CA THR A 107 -12.15 -13.16 -0.11
C THR A 107 -13.35 -13.00 0.82
N ASP A 108 -13.17 -13.31 2.10
CA ASP A 108 -14.12 -13.02 3.17
C ASP A 108 -14.11 -11.51 3.50
N TYR A 109 -15.22 -10.82 3.21
CA TYR A 109 -15.35 -9.38 3.39
C TYR A 109 -15.57 -8.95 4.85
N ASP A 110 -15.87 -9.89 5.75
CA ASP A 110 -15.93 -9.61 7.20
C ASP A 110 -14.53 -9.53 7.81
N LYS A 111 -13.49 -9.95 7.07
CA LYS A 111 -12.09 -9.82 7.49
C LYS A 111 -11.48 -8.50 7.00
N PRO A 112 -10.55 -7.92 7.78
CA PRO A 112 -9.83 -6.73 7.35
C PRO A 112 -9.06 -6.94 6.06
N LEU A 113 -9.02 -5.89 5.24
CA LEU A 113 -8.12 -5.76 4.10
C LEU A 113 -7.02 -4.77 4.47
N TYR A 114 -5.79 -5.06 4.04
CA TYR A 114 -4.64 -4.19 4.28
C TYR A 114 -4.04 -3.66 2.98
N HIS A 115 -3.34 -2.53 3.03
CA HIS A 115 -2.84 -1.88 1.81
C HIS A 115 -1.84 -2.78 1.04
N TRP A 116 -1.01 -3.56 1.74
CA TRP A 116 -0.06 -4.51 1.14
C TRP A 116 -0.74 -5.70 0.46
N GLN A 117 -2.07 -5.80 0.54
CA GLN A 117 -2.88 -6.81 -0.14
C GLN A 117 -3.64 -6.26 -1.35
N LEU A 118 -3.65 -4.94 -1.55
CA LEU A 118 -4.44 -4.29 -2.60
C LEU A 118 -4.06 -4.76 -4.01
N PHE A 119 -2.81 -5.17 -4.25
CA PHE A 119 -2.43 -5.67 -5.58
C PHE A 119 -3.19 -6.95 -5.93
N SER A 120 -3.37 -7.85 -4.96
CA SER A 120 -4.12 -9.11 -5.17
C SER A 120 -5.57 -8.88 -5.57
N VAL A 121 -6.16 -7.72 -5.21
CA VAL A 121 -7.55 -7.34 -5.49
C VAL A 121 -7.67 -6.48 -6.75
N LEU A 122 -6.78 -5.49 -6.92
CA LEU A 122 -6.90 -4.47 -7.98
C LEU A 122 -6.14 -4.83 -9.25
N GLY A 123 -4.96 -5.43 -9.10
CA GLY A 123 -4.00 -5.64 -10.17
C GLY A 123 -3.37 -4.36 -10.70
N GLU A 124 -2.35 -4.52 -11.55
CA GLU A 124 -1.58 -3.40 -12.11
C GLU A 124 -2.44 -2.42 -12.91
N ALA A 125 -3.41 -2.93 -13.68
CA ALA A 125 -4.22 -2.11 -14.59
C ALA A 125 -5.07 -1.06 -13.84
N ARG A 126 -5.76 -1.46 -12.75
CA ARG A 126 -6.59 -0.53 -11.96
C ARG A 126 -5.75 0.47 -11.19
N ILE A 127 -4.64 0.02 -10.58
CA ILE A 127 -3.72 0.92 -9.87
C ILE A 127 -3.16 1.98 -10.83
N LEU A 128 -2.75 1.58 -12.04
CA LEU A 128 -2.27 2.51 -13.05
C LEU A 128 -3.37 3.47 -13.53
N ALA A 129 -4.59 2.99 -13.75
CA ALA A 129 -5.71 3.82 -14.18
C ALA A 129 -6.06 4.88 -13.13
N LEU A 130 -6.08 4.48 -11.85
CA LEU A 130 -6.33 5.37 -10.71
C LEU A 130 -5.30 6.50 -10.64
N VAL A 131 -4.01 6.15 -10.69
CA VAL A 131 -2.92 7.14 -10.67
C VAL A 131 -2.95 8.05 -11.90
N LYS A 132 -3.26 7.52 -13.08
CA LYS A 132 -3.45 8.32 -14.30
C LYS A 132 -4.55 9.36 -14.11
N GLN A 133 -5.73 8.93 -13.65
CA GLN A 133 -6.87 9.80 -13.42
C GLN A 133 -6.54 10.90 -12.39
N PHE A 134 -5.85 10.54 -11.30
CA PHE A 134 -5.37 11.52 -10.32
C PHE A 134 -4.52 12.61 -10.97
N TYR A 135 -3.54 12.23 -11.80
CA TYR A 135 -2.69 13.21 -12.47
C TYR A 135 -3.38 13.99 -13.59
N GLU A 136 -4.47 13.48 -14.18
CA GLU A 136 -5.33 14.31 -15.02
C GLU A 136 -5.93 15.48 -14.20
N TYR A 137 -6.44 15.21 -12.99
CA TYR A 137 -6.95 16.26 -12.12
C TYR A 137 -5.86 17.22 -11.64
N VAL A 138 -4.67 16.72 -11.29
CA VAL A 138 -3.54 17.57 -10.86
C VAL A 138 -3.10 18.53 -11.98
N TYR A 139 -2.93 18.03 -13.21
CA TYR A 139 -2.43 18.85 -14.32
C TYR A 139 -3.53 19.70 -14.98
N SER A 140 -4.80 19.39 -14.77
CA SER A 140 -5.93 20.24 -15.18
C SER A 140 -6.42 21.19 -14.08
N ASP A 141 -5.84 21.14 -12.88
CA ASP A 141 -6.32 21.93 -11.74
C ASP A 141 -6.33 23.44 -12.05
N PRO A 142 -7.45 24.16 -11.82
CA PRO A 142 -7.53 25.59 -12.09
C PRO A 142 -6.62 26.43 -11.17
N ASN A 143 -6.22 25.90 -10.02
CA ASN A 143 -5.29 26.54 -9.08
C ASN A 143 -3.87 26.49 -9.63
N THR A 144 -3.47 27.54 -10.32
CA THR A 144 -2.13 27.64 -10.93
C THR A 144 -1.00 27.49 -9.92
N TRP A 145 -1.16 27.98 -8.69
CA TRP A 145 -0.17 27.83 -7.61
C TRP A 145 0.06 26.36 -7.22
N PHE A 146 -0.98 25.52 -7.27
CA PHE A 146 -0.88 24.10 -6.96
C PHE A 146 -0.29 23.34 -8.15
N ARG A 147 -0.85 23.57 -9.34
CA ARG A 147 -0.39 22.92 -10.58
C ARG A 147 1.08 23.19 -10.86
N LYS A 148 1.56 24.42 -10.63
CA LYS A 148 2.96 24.81 -10.84
C LYS A 148 3.95 23.94 -10.05
N ALA A 149 3.62 23.58 -8.81
CA ALA A 149 4.46 22.69 -8.00
C ALA A 149 4.75 21.33 -8.69
N PHE A 150 3.83 20.86 -9.54
CA PHE A 150 4.00 19.63 -10.32
C PHE A 150 4.66 19.90 -11.67
N THR A 151 4.18 20.89 -12.41
CA THR A 151 4.69 21.16 -13.77
C THR A 151 6.13 21.68 -13.78
N GLU A 152 6.58 22.32 -12.70
CA GLU A 152 7.96 22.81 -12.56
C GLU A 152 8.91 21.73 -12.04
N SER A 153 8.39 20.66 -11.41
CA SER A 153 9.21 19.60 -10.81
C SER A 153 9.33 18.35 -11.67
N THR A 154 8.33 18.01 -12.49
CA THR A 154 8.35 16.82 -13.35
C THR A 154 7.30 16.85 -14.48
N SER A 155 7.46 15.98 -15.49
CA SER A 155 6.40 15.79 -16.50
C SER A 155 5.26 14.92 -15.95
N LYS A 156 4.05 15.07 -16.52
CA LYS A 156 2.89 14.28 -16.10
C LYS A 156 3.16 12.78 -16.19
N GLU A 157 3.79 12.34 -17.27
CA GLU A 157 4.13 10.94 -17.54
C GLU A 157 5.12 10.41 -16.51
N MET A 158 6.12 11.21 -16.13
CA MET A 158 7.09 10.84 -15.10
C MET A 158 6.47 10.82 -13.71
N ALA A 159 5.51 11.70 -13.44
CA ALA A 159 4.74 11.71 -12.20
C ALA A 159 3.87 10.44 -12.08
N ILE A 160 3.11 10.13 -13.13
CA ILE A 160 2.30 8.92 -13.26
C ILE A 160 3.17 7.68 -13.06
N PHE A 161 4.26 7.54 -13.84
CA PHE A 161 5.17 6.40 -13.73
C PHE A 161 5.73 6.25 -12.31
N SER A 162 6.18 7.37 -11.71
CA SER A 162 6.77 7.35 -10.39
C SER A 162 5.78 6.96 -9.30
N GLN A 163 4.55 7.45 -9.34
CA GLN A 163 3.56 7.15 -8.31
C GLN A 163 2.93 5.78 -8.51
N SER A 164 2.63 5.37 -9.75
CA SER A 164 2.05 4.06 -10.03
C SER A 164 3.00 2.93 -9.66
N THR A 165 4.29 3.06 -9.99
CA THR A 165 5.30 2.07 -9.59
C THR A 165 5.48 2.00 -8.08
N PHE A 166 5.37 3.13 -7.36
CA PHE A 166 5.39 3.15 -5.90
C PHE A 166 4.18 2.41 -5.31
N TRP A 167 2.97 2.68 -5.81
CA TRP A 167 1.74 2.06 -5.32
C TRP A 167 1.71 0.57 -5.60
N ILE A 168 2.07 0.15 -6.82
CA ILE A 168 2.14 -1.27 -7.17
C ILE A 168 3.11 -2.01 -6.24
N ASP A 169 4.29 -1.45 -5.98
CA ASP A 169 5.28 -2.04 -5.09
C ASP A 169 4.77 -2.09 -3.63
N ALA A 170 4.26 -0.97 -3.12
CA ALA A 170 3.71 -0.88 -1.76
C ALA A 170 2.51 -1.82 -1.54
N PHE A 171 1.74 -2.12 -2.59
CA PHE A 171 0.53 -2.94 -2.53
C PHE A 171 0.77 -4.44 -2.77
N GLY A 172 2.02 -4.88 -2.93
CA GLY A 172 2.36 -6.29 -3.11
C GLY A 172 2.46 -6.76 -4.57
N GLY A 173 2.67 -5.85 -5.53
CA GLY A 173 2.87 -6.15 -6.94
C GLY A 173 4.33 -6.41 -7.37
N GLY A 174 5.24 -6.53 -6.40
CA GLY A 174 6.65 -6.79 -6.62
C GLY A 174 7.52 -5.55 -6.81
N MET A 175 8.79 -5.80 -7.14
CA MET A 175 9.89 -4.83 -7.24
C MET A 175 9.75 -3.83 -8.41
N LYS A 176 8.73 -2.97 -8.36
CA LYS A 176 8.37 -2.04 -9.44
C LYS A 176 8.87 -0.63 -9.20
N TYR A 177 9.18 -0.23 -7.96
CA TYR A 177 9.62 1.12 -7.63
C TYR A 177 11.15 1.24 -7.57
N PRO A 178 11.84 1.57 -8.70
CA PRO A 178 13.29 1.62 -8.73
C PRO A 178 13.83 2.65 -7.73
N GLY A 179 14.83 2.27 -6.94
CA GLY A 179 15.42 3.12 -5.90
C GLY A 179 14.71 3.07 -4.54
N GLY A 180 13.64 2.27 -4.41
CA GLY A 180 13.01 1.92 -3.14
C GLY A 180 12.68 3.11 -2.26
N TYR A 181 12.74 2.89 -0.94
CA TYR A 181 12.37 3.91 0.04
C TYR A 181 13.24 5.18 -0.04
N HIS A 182 14.53 5.05 -0.37
CA HIS A 182 15.46 6.17 -0.49
C HIS A 182 15.03 7.19 -1.55
N ARG A 183 14.43 6.74 -2.66
CA ARG A 183 13.94 7.62 -3.73
C ARG A 183 12.76 8.48 -3.29
N SER A 184 11.82 7.92 -2.51
CA SER A 184 10.63 8.66 -2.04
C SER A 184 11.00 9.84 -1.13
N ARG A 185 11.96 9.61 -0.21
CA ARG A 185 12.47 10.63 0.72
C ARG A 185 13.19 11.77 0.00
N ASN A 186 14.07 11.43 -0.96
CA ASN A 186 14.88 12.43 -1.65
C ASN A 186 14.05 13.30 -2.59
N LYS A 187 13.06 12.72 -3.29
CA LYS A 187 12.21 13.46 -4.23
C LYS A 187 11.43 14.60 -3.58
N HIS A 188 10.75 14.33 -2.47
CA HIS A 188 9.98 15.37 -1.76
C HIS A 188 10.89 16.39 -1.06
N GLY A 189 12.13 16.02 -0.74
CA GLY A 189 13.15 16.96 -0.27
C GLY A 189 13.49 18.05 -1.30
N PHE A 190 13.46 17.74 -2.60
CA PHE A 190 13.73 18.72 -3.68
C PHE A 190 12.57 19.69 -3.92
N ILE A 191 11.36 19.34 -3.49
CA ILE A 191 10.15 20.18 -3.63
C ILE A 191 9.61 20.65 -2.28
N LYS A 192 10.46 20.71 -1.25
CA LYS A 192 10.07 21.05 0.12
C LYS A 192 9.28 22.36 0.23
N GLU A 193 9.56 23.33 -0.64
CA GLU A 193 8.88 24.62 -0.70
C GLU A 193 7.42 24.52 -1.15
N HIS A 194 7.05 23.42 -1.80
CA HIS A 194 5.68 23.10 -2.17
C HIS A 194 4.97 22.18 -1.16
N MET A 195 5.70 21.58 -0.21
CA MET A 195 5.16 20.68 0.82
C MET A 195 4.51 21.48 1.96
N THR A 196 3.46 22.23 1.64
CA THR A 196 2.71 23.08 2.58
C THR A 196 1.37 22.45 2.96
N THR A 197 0.79 22.89 4.10
CA THR A 197 -0.58 22.53 4.51
C THR A 197 -1.58 22.72 3.37
N LYS A 198 -1.54 23.88 2.71
CA LYS A 198 -2.46 24.24 1.62
C LYS A 198 -2.33 23.29 0.42
N ALA A 199 -1.10 22.94 0.04
CA ALA A 199 -0.86 22.00 -1.05
C ALA A 199 -1.29 20.58 -0.67
N ALA A 200 -1.04 20.15 0.57
CA ALA A 200 -1.43 18.84 1.06
C ALA A 200 -2.96 18.67 1.10
N VAL A 201 -3.71 19.67 1.56
CA VAL A 201 -5.18 19.70 1.51
C VAL A 201 -5.67 19.56 0.07
N ARG A 202 -5.13 20.36 -0.85
CA ARG A 202 -5.55 20.31 -2.25
C ARG A 202 -5.25 18.95 -2.90
N TRP A 203 -4.09 18.37 -2.59
CA TRP A 203 -3.73 17.03 -3.06
C TRP A 203 -4.72 15.97 -2.59
N ILE A 204 -5.11 16.00 -1.30
CA ILE A 204 -6.12 15.08 -0.73
C ILE A 204 -7.48 15.27 -1.40
N GLU A 205 -7.92 16.51 -1.63
CA GLU A 205 -9.18 16.80 -2.34
C GLU A 205 -9.21 16.15 -3.73
N LEU A 206 -8.13 16.30 -4.50
CA LEU A 206 -8.03 15.70 -5.83
C LEU A 206 -7.95 14.17 -5.77
N MET A 207 -7.29 13.60 -4.75
CA MET A 207 -7.24 12.16 -4.56
C MET A 207 -8.62 11.59 -4.22
N ARG A 208 -9.38 12.26 -3.35
CA ARG A 208 -10.78 11.88 -3.05
C ARG A 208 -11.65 11.93 -4.29
N LEU A 209 -11.59 13.04 -5.05
CA LEU A 209 -12.29 13.16 -6.32
C LEU A 209 -11.92 12.02 -7.28
N THR A 210 -10.65 11.61 -7.30
CA THR A 210 -10.20 10.46 -8.08
C THR A 210 -10.86 9.18 -7.61
N LEU A 211 -10.82 8.89 -6.31
CA LEU A 211 -11.42 7.69 -5.75
C LEU A 211 -12.94 7.64 -5.92
N ASP A 212 -13.62 8.79 -5.95
CA ASP A 212 -15.07 8.89 -6.18
C ASP A 212 -15.46 8.52 -7.62
N ASN A 213 -14.54 8.70 -8.56
CA ASN A 213 -14.78 8.51 -10.00
C ASN A 213 -14.03 7.31 -10.60
N ALA A 214 -13.30 6.55 -9.80
CA ALA A 214 -12.50 5.41 -10.26
C ALA A 214 -13.28 4.09 -10.17
N ASP A 215 -13.02 3.19 -11.12
CA ASP A 215 -13.40 1.77 -10.96
C ASP A 215 -12.43 1.09 -9.97
N LEU A 216 -12.88 0.95 -8.72
CA LEU A 216 -12.15 0.27 -7.66
C LEU A 216 -12.42 -1.25 -7.61
N GLY A 217 -13.20 -1.78 -8.56
CA GLY A 217 -13.65 -3.16 -8.53
C GLY A 217 -14.76 -3.41 -7.48
N PRO A 218 -15.15 -4.68 -7.29
CA PRO A 218 -16.33 -5.04 -6.51
C PRO A 218 -16.10 -5.13 -4.99
N ASP A 219 -14.84 -5.16 -4.52
CA ASP A 219 -14.53 -5.31 -3.09
C ASP A 219 -14.77 -3.98 -2.35
N PRO A 220 -15.77 -3.89 -1.45
CA PRO A 220 -16.16 -2.64 -0.82
C PRO A 220 -15.09 -2.09 0.14
N ARG A 221 -14.15 -2.92 0.59
CA ARG A 221 -13.09 -2.52 1.54
C ARG A 221 -12.02 -1.66 0.89
N VAL A 222 -11.84 -1.79 -0.43
CA VAL A 222 -10.75 -1.15 -1.20
C VAL A 222 -10.73 0.36 -0.98
N ARG A 223 -11.89 1.02 -1.01
CA ARG A 223 -11.97 2.48 -0.89
C ARG A 223 -11.39 2.96 0.43
N GLY A 224 -11.83 2.36 1.55
CA GLY A 224 -11.36 2.72 2.89
C GLY A 224 -9.87 2.46 3.06
N VAL A 225 -9.36 1.34 2.52
CA VAL A 225 -7.92 1.01 2.61
C VAL A 225 -7.05 1.97 1.79
N LEU A 226 -7.51 2.43 0.62
CA LEU A 226 -6.80 3.44 -0.17
C LEU A 226 -6.76 4.79 0.53
N GLU A 227 -7.87 5.22 1.11
CA GLU A 227 -7.97 6.47 1.89
C GLU A 227 -7.03 6.44 3.11
N ASP A 228 -7.06 5.33 3.85
CA ASP A 228 -6.22 5.12 5.02
C ASP A 228 -4.73 5.05 4.66
N PHE A 229 -4.36 4.35 3.58
CA PHE A 229 -2.99 4.33 3.07
C PHE A 229 -2.47 5.72 2.71
N VAL A 230 -3.31 6.53 2.05
CA VAL A 230 -3.00 7.91 1.66
C VAL A 230 -2.85 8.80 2.91
N GLU A 231 -3.77 8.69 3.86
CA GLU A 231 -3.73 9.47 5.10
C GLU A 231 -2.45 9.20 5.89
N VAL A 232 -2.11 7.93 6.12
CA VAL A 232 -0.87 7.52 6.78
C VAL A 232 0.36 8.10 6.07
N HIS A 233 0.40 8.05 4.73
CA HIS A 233 1.50 8.67 3.98
C HIS A 233 1.56 10.19 4.12
N MET A 234 0.42 10.87 4.24
CA MET A 234 0.38 12.31 4.44
C MET A 234 0.76 12.71 5.87
N LEU A 235 0.42 11.92 6.89
CA LEU A 235 0.91 12.10 8.26
C LEU A 235 2.44 12.05 8.33
N LYS A 236 3.05 11.14 7.56
CA LYS A 236 4.51 11.08 7.41
C LYS A 236 5.11 12.34 6.83
N TYR A 237 4.48 12.90 5.80
CA TYR A 237 4.92 14.14 5.18
C TYR A 237 4.69 15.33 6.09
N ALA A 238 3.58 15.37 6.84
CA ALA A 238 3.34 16.37 7.87
C ALA A 238 4.49 16.41 8.89
N LYS A 239 4.88 15.23 9.41
CA LYS A 239 6.04 15.08 10.32
C LYS A 239 7.36 15.50 9.66
N SER A 240 7.55 15.20 8.37
CA SER A 240 8.81 15.46 7.64
C SER A 240 8.99 16.92 7.20
N PHE A 241 7.90 17.62 6.92
CA PHE A 241 7.90 18.98 6.35
C PHE A 241 7.30 20.04 7.29
N GLY A 242 6.78 19.63 8.45
CA GLY A 242 6.32 20.54 9.51
C GLY A 242 5.00 21.23 9.20
N PHE A 243 4.11 20.62 8.40
CA PHE A 243 2.76 21.13 8.18
C PHE A 243 1.73 20.44 9.07
N ASP A 244 0.63 21.14 9.37
CA ASP A 244 -0.42 20.67 10.28
C ASP A 244 -1.23 19.51 9.68
N PRO A 245 -1.26 18.32 10.32
CA PRO A 245 -2.02 17.19 9.82
C PRO A 245 -3.53 17.27 10.11
N SER A 246 -3.98 18.15 11.02
CA SER A 246 -5.40 18.22 11.41
C SER A 246 -6.33 18.69 10.28
N CYS A 247 -5.77 19.34 9.24
CA CYS A 247 -6.51 19.72 8.04
C CYS A 247 -6.62 18.59 7.01
N LEU A 248 -5.92 17.46 7.22
CA LEU A 248 -5.88 16.33 6.30
C LEU A 248 -6.89 15.26 6.64
N CYS A 249 -7.58 15.39 7.79
CA CYS A 249 -8.52 14.41 8.32
C CYS A 249 -9.39 13.86 7.20
N VAL A 250 -9.16 12.58 6.89
CA VAL A 250 -9.90 11.92 5.82
C VAL A 250 -11.33 11.58 6.29
N THR A 251 -11.67 11.86 7.55
CA THR A 251 -12.88 11.47 8.31
C THR A 251 -14.22 11.77 7.62
N GLY A 252 -14.54 10.98 6.61
CA GLY A 252 -15.71 10.13 6.60
C GLY A 252 -15.17 8.73 6.38
N HIS A 253 -14.92 7.98 7.46
CA HIS A 253 -14.64 6.55 7.31
C HIS A 253 -15.89 5.96 6.67
N GLY A 254 -15.80 5.61 5.38
CA GLY A 254 -16.90 4.96 4.69
C GLY A 254 -17.28 3.67 5.45
N PRO A 255 -18.55 3.24 5.37
CA PRO A 255 -18.93 1.93 5.88
C PRO A 255 -18.00 0.87 5.28
N GLY A 256 -17.28 0.14 6.13
CA GLY A 256 -16.30 -0.87 5.71
C GLY A 256 -14.82 -0.53 5.96
N ASN A 257 -14.48 0.54 6.69
CA ASN A 257 -13.13 0.67 7.27
C ASN A 257 -13.02 -0.26 8.50
N PRO A 258 -12.26 -1.37 8.45
CA PRO A 258 -12.11 -2.28 9.59
C PRO A 258 -11.32 -1.68 10.76
N TYR A 259 -10.74 -0.48 10.58
CA TYR A 259 -9.97 0.25 11.58
C TYR A 259 -10.67 1.52 12.07
N ASP A 260 -11.99 1.58 11.97
CA ASP A 260 -12.75 2.54 12.78
C ASP A 260 -12.41 2.26 14.26
N PRO A 261 -11.89 3.24 15.03
CA PRO A 261 -11.64 3.04 16.45
C PRO A 261 -12.88 2.55 17.23
N GLY A 262 -14.10 2.72 16.68
CA GLY A 262 -15.34 2.14 17.21
C GLY A 262 -15.62 0.68 16.88
N SER A 263 -14.93 0.05 15.91
CA SER A 263 -15.16 -1.34 15.49
C SER A 263 -14.31 -2.37 16.23
N PHE A 264 -13.28 -1.94 16.97
CA PHE A 264 -12.66 -2.77 18.00
C PHE A 264 -13.57 -2.81 19.22
N GLN A 265 -14.59 -3.69 19.20
CA GLN A 265 -15.29 -4.06 20.41
C GLN A 265 -14.25 -4.53 21.44
N GLN A 266 -14.32 -3.94 22.64
CA GLN A 266 -13.68 -4.47 23.84
C GLN A 266 -14.21 -5.88 24.10
N GLY A 267 -13.57 -6.89 23.50
CA GLY A 267 -13.70 -8.28 23.91
C GLY A 267 -12.92 -8.48 25.20
N GLY A 268 -13.49 -8.03 26.32
CA GLY A 268 -12.80 -8.05 27.61
C GLY A 268 -13.74 -7.88 28.80
N ASP A 269 -14.95 -8.42 28.74
CA ASP A 269 -15.80 -8.55 29.92
C ASP A 269 -15.23 -9.62 30.85
N GLY A 270 -14.43 -9.14 31.80
CA GLY A 270 -14.55 -9.43 33.22
C GLY A 270 -14.78 -10.88 33.62
N ASN A 271 -13.68 -11.59 33.94
CA ASN A 271 -13.72 -12.55 35.03
C ASN A 271 -12.37 -12.58 35.76
N ILE A 272 -12.21 -11.69 36.74
CA ILE A 272 -11.16 -11.82 37.76
C ILE A 272 -11.79 -12.59 38.92
N PRO A 273 -11.32 -13.81 39.25
CA PRO A 273 -11.74 -14.47 40.47
C PRO A 273 -11.29 -13.63 41.67
N LYS A 274 -12.26 -13.11 42.41
CA LYS A 274 -12.04 -12.68 43.79
C LYS A 274 -11.83 -13.97 44.58
N ASP A 275 -10.60 -14.19 45.01
CA ASP A 275 -10.22 -14.79 46.29
C ASP A 275 -8.78 -15.26 46.16
N ILE A 276 -7.88 -14.61 46.90
CA ILE A 276 -6.75 -15.22 47.63
C ILE A 276 -6.26 -14.11 48.58
N HIS A 277 -6.44 -14.40 49.87
CA HIS A 277 -5.75 -13.78 51.00
C HIS A 277 -4.28 -14.17 51.02
#